data_AF-A0A1Y4MX57-F1
#
_entry.id   AF-A0A1Y4MX57-F1
#
_cell.length_a   1.000
_cell.length_b   1.000
_cell.length_c   1.000
_cell.angle_alpha   90.00
_cell.angle_beta   90.00
_cell.angle_gamma   90.00
#
_symmetry.space_group_name_H-M   'P 1'
#
loop_
_entity.id
_entity.type
_entity.pdbx_description
1 polymer ?
#
loop_
_entity_poly.entity_id
_entity_poly.type
_entity_poly.pdbx_seq_one_letter_code
_entity_poly.pdbx_strand_id
1 'polypeptide(L)'
;MLRNLENYFKDRKINYDRLIEYGFILKEDNYYYEKIINDGVFKIVIEINKQQKIAKVIDLLNDQEYNLVDVKGVTGNFVGKIKEIYEALINDIIDKCSDVDVFKSKQTIAIINYVKAKYDNDLEFLWKRSPKNAIWRNQNNRKWYGAVLVISKDKLKIESNEMVEILDLRYQKNDIKNIIDNYKIFPGYHMNKDNWITIILDGRVELEEIYQLIDNSYQLSLHK
;
A
#
# COMPACT_ATOMS: atom_id res chain seq x y z
N MET A 1 2.59 12.41 25.39
CA MET A 1 2.44 11.02 24.94
C MET A 1 2.84 11.02 23.49
N LEU A 2 4.03 10.50 23.20
CA LEU A 2 4.56 10.48 21.84
C LEU A 2 3.59 9.74 20.91
N ARG A 3 3.17 10.40 19.83
CA ARG A 3 2.33 9.76 18.82
C ARG A 3 3.15 8.70 18.11
N ASN A 4 2.71 7.44 18.21
CA ASN A 4 3.31 6.33 17.49
C ASN A 4 2.85 6.35 16.02
N LEU A 5 3.81 6.40 15.09
CA LEU A 5 3.58 6.44 13.65
C LEU A 5 3.64 5.06 12.96
N GLU A 6 3.86 3.96 13.68
CA GLU A 6 3.97 2.61 13.09
C GLU A 6 2.75 2.25 12.23
N ASN A 7 1.55 2.59 12.72
CA ASN A 7 0.31 2.33 11.97
C ASN A 7 0.19 3.16 10.68
N TYR A 8 0.82 4.34 10.63
CA TYR A 8 0.85 5.18 9.44
C TYR A 8 1.77 4.60 8.35
N PHE A 9 2.79 3.83 8.74
CA PHE A 9 3.74 3.17 7.83
C PHE A 9 3.46 1.67 7.61
N LYS A 10 2.37 1.10 8.15
CA LYS A 10 2.10 -0.35 8.16
C LYS A 10 2.21 -1.06 6.80
N ASP A 11 1.82 -0.38 5.73
CA ASP A 11 1.82 -0.87 4.35
C ASP A 11 2.71 0.00 3.45
N ARG A 12 3.75 0.59 4.04
CA ARG A 12 4.69 1.49 3.38
C ARG A 12 6.12 1.12 3.75
N LYS A 13 7.02 1.14 2.77
CA LYS A 13 8.46 1.01 2.97
C LYS A 13 9.09 2.39 2.95
N ILE A 14 9.72 2.78 4.05
CA ILE A 14 10.40 4.08 4.14
C ILE A 14 11.59 4.10 3.18
N ASN A 15 11.69 5.19 2.43
CA ASN A 15 12.86 5.54 1.64
C ASN A 15 13.67 6.58 2.42
N TYR A 16 14.76 6.14 3.04
CA TYR A 16 15.57 6.98 3.93
C TYR A 16 16.32 8.08 3.18
N ASP A 17 16.67 7.88 1.91
CA ASP A 17 17.28 8.92 1.09
C ASP A 17 16.27 10.06 0.84
N ARG A 18 15.01 9.72 0.55
CA ARG A 18 13.93 10.72 0.41
C ARG A 18 13.61 11.45 1.71
N LEU A 19 13.86 10.86 2.89
CA LEU A 19 13.74 11.60 4.16
C LEU A 19 14.77 12.74 4.22
N ILE A 20 16.02 12.46 3.85
CA ILE A 20 17.07 13.49 3.81
C ILE A 20 16.71 14.58 2.80
N GLU A 21 16.28 14.20 1.59
CA GLU A 21 15.84 15.14 0.56
C GLU A 21 14.64 15.99 1.01
N TYR A 22 13.74 15.43 1.82
CA TYR A 22 12.60 16.14 2.40
C TYR A 22 13.03 17.18 3.46
N GLY A 23 14.20 17.00 4.08
CA GLY A 23 14.75 17.90 5.09
C GLY A 23 14.97 17.28 6.46
N PHE A 24 14.94 15.95 6.58
CA PHE A 24 15.38 15.27 7.81
C PHE A 24 16.89 15.38 7.98
N ILE A 25 17.35 15.42 9.22
CA ILE A 25 18.76 15.41 9.60
C ILE A 25 19.06 14.06 10.26
N LEU A 26 20.09 13.37 9.76
CA LEU A 26 20.59 12.12 10.34
C LEU A 26 21.57 12.40 11.49
N LYS A 27 21.30 11.83 12.67
CA LYS A 27 22.20 11.84 13.85
C LYS A 27 22.14 10.47 14.53
N GLU A 28 23.28 9.81 14.74
CA GLU A 28 23.36 8.54 15.49
C GLU A 28 22.28 7.52 15.10
N ASP A 29 22.16 7.25 13.78
CA ASP A 29 21.17 6.33 13.18
C ASP A 29 19.69 6.75 13.28
N ASN A 30 19.43 8.01 13.62
CA ASN A 30 18.10 8.53 13.79
C ASN A 30 17.84 9.76 12.90
N TYR A 31 16.67 9.77 12.27
CA TYR A 31 16.26 10.83 11.34
C TYR A 31 15.33 11.80 12.08
N TYR A 32 15.76 13.05 12.17
CA TYR A 32 15.02 14.12 12.86
C TYR A 32 14.49 15.14 11.89
N TYR A 33 13.23 15.51 12.04
CA TYR A 33 12.62 16.62 11.33
C TYR A 33 11.91 17.54 12.31
N GLU A 34 12.13 18.85 12.16
CA GLU A 34 11.48 19.87 12.96
C GLU A 34 10.80 20.89 12.06
N LYS A 35 9.60 21.33 12.46
CA LYS A 35 8.88 22.42 11.78
C LYS A 35 8.16 23.31 12.77
N ILE A 36 8.51 24.59 12.75
CA ILE A 36 7.81 25.63 13.51
C ILE A 36 6.50 25.95 12.79
N ILE A 37 5.40 26.05 13.54
CA ILE A 37 4.05 26.29 13.02
C ILE A 37 3.32 27.35 13.85
N ASN A 38 2.22 27.86 13.30
CA ASN A 38 1.32 28.82 13.96
C ASN A 38 2.08 30.00 14.59
N ASP A 39 2.76 30.75 13.74
CA ASP A 39 3.46 32.00 14.07
C ASP A 39 4.53 31.88 15.17
N GLY A 40 5.21 30.72 15.22
CA GLY A 40 6.31 30.52 16.17
C GLY A 40 5.90 29.99 17.53
N VAL A 41 4.62 29.66 17.73
CA VAL A 41 4.12 29.19 19.03
C VAL A 41 4.35 27.69 19.23
N PHE A 42 4.31 26.89 18.17
CA PHE A 42 4.50 25.45 18.28
C PHE A 42 5.60 24.93 17.35
N LYS A 43 6.18 23.79 17.74
CA LYS A 43 7.11 23.02 16.94
C LYS A 43 6.62 21.58 16.81
N ILE A 44 6.50 21.09 15.59
CA ILE A 44 6.36 19.66 15.32
C ILE A 44 7.77 19.05 15.30
N VAL A 45 7.95 17.94 16.00
CA VAL A 45 9.17 17.13 15.97
C VAL A 45 8.80 15.71 15.55
N ILE A 46 9.50 15.19 14.55
CA ILE A 46 9.35 13.83 14.04
C ILE A 46 10.69 13.13 14.13
N GLU A 47 10.67 11.91 14.65
CA GLU A 47 11.82 11.06 14.84
C GLU A 47 11.55 9.69 14.24
N ILE A 48 12.42 9.26 13.33
CA ILE A 48 12.29 7.99 12.60
C ILE A 48 13.61 7.24 12.69
N ASN A 49 13.58 6.05 13.26
CA ASN A 49 14.65 5.07 13.17
C ASN A 49 14.08 3.67 12.90
N LYS A 50 14.94 2.64 12.94
CA LYS A 50 14.54 1.25 12.68
C LYS A 50 13.61 0.66 13.76
N GLN A 51 13.67 1.18 14.98
CA GLN A 51 12.96 0.66 16.16
C GLN A 51 11.68 1.43 16.48
N GLN A 52 11.69 2.74 16.27
CA GLN A 52 10.59 3.64 16.59
C GLN A 52 10.38 4.70 15.52
N LYS A 53 9.10 5.03 15.33
CA LYS A 53 8.64 6.13 14.48
C LYS A 53 7.67 6.93 15.32
N ILE A 54 8.08 8.12 15.74
CA ILE A 54 7.30 8.94 16.67
C ILE A 54 7.19 10.37 16.17
N ALA A 55 6.13 11.04 16.60
CA ALA A 55 5.98 12.46 16.42
C ALA A 55 5.35 13.11 17.66
N LYS A 56 5.66 14.39 17.85
CA LYS A 56 5.08 15.21 18.92
C LYS A 56 4.95 16.66 18.48
N VAL A 57 4.09 17.38 19.18
CA VAL A 57 4.00 18.85 19.11
C VAL A 57 4.52 19.41 20.44
N ILE A 58 5.37 20.43 20.36
CA ILE A 58 5.90 21.17 21.52
C ILE A 58 5.32 22.57 21.48
N ASP A 59 4.77 23.01 22.61
CA ASP A 59 4.47 24.42 22.89
C ASP A 59 5.76 25.13 23.27
N LEU A 60 6.20 26.06 22.41
CA LEU A 60 7.46 26.78 22.58
C LEU A 60 7.40 27.87 23.66
N LEU A 61 6.21 28.27 24.11
CA LEU A 61 6.07 29.23 25.21
C LEU A 61 6.42 28.59 26.56
N ASN A 62 6.07 27.31 26.72
CA ASN A 62 6.21 26.57 27.96
C ASN A 62 7.31 25.49 27.91
N ASP A 63 7.88 25.26 26.72
CA ASP A 63 8.79 24.15 26.40
C ASP A 63 8.23 22.77 26.83
N GLN A 64 6.92 22.59 26.60
CA GLN A 64 6.19 21.40 27.00
C GLN A 64 5.49 20.72 25.82
N GLU A 65 5.33 19.41 25.92
CA GLU A 65 4.59 18.63 24.91
C GLU A 65 3.11 19.03 24.90
N TYR A 66 2.63 19.45 23.74
CA TYR A 66 1.25 19.82 23.50
C TYR A 66 0.40 18.61 23.09
N ASN A 67 0.00 17.81 24.09
CA ASN A 67 -0.67 16.52 23.90
C ASN A 67 -2.13 16.57 23.42
N LEU A 68 -2.75 17.75 23.41
CA LEU A 68 -4.17 17.90 23.05
C LEU A 68 -4.48 17.51 21.60
N VAL A 69 -3.49 17.53 20.71
CA VAL A 69 -3.65 17.11 19.30
C VAL A 69 -3.93 15.61 19.16
N ASP A 70 -3.56 14.81 20.17
CA ASP A 70 -3.69 13.35 20.17
C ASP A 70 -4.91 12.83 20.94
N VAL A 71 -5.57 13.70 21.72
CA VAL A 71 -6.76 13.33 22.49
C VAL A 71 -7.98 13.25 21.57
N LYS A 72 -8.71 12.13 21.63
CA LYS A 72 -9.99 11.95 20.90
C LYS A 72 -11.06 12.83 21.56
N GLY A 73 -11.84 13.55 20.74
CA GLY A 73 -13.00 14.33 21.20
C GLY A 73 -12.72 15.77 21.62
N VAL A 74 -11.47 16.24 21.61
CA VAL A 74 -11.15 17.67 21.80
C VAL A 74 -11.50 18.43 20.51
N THR A 75 -12.39 19.42 20.59
CA THR A 75 -13.00 20.10 19.42
C THR A 75 -12.91 21.64 19.46
N GLY A 76 -11.89 22.21 20.12
CA GLY A 76 -11.65 23.66 20.06
C GLY A 76 -11.03 24.09 18.72
N ASN A 77 -11.48 25.20 18.13
CA ASN A 77 -10.97 25.73 16.85
C ASN A 77 -9.43 25.85 16.81
N PHE A 78 -8.83 26.27 17.91
CA PHE A 78 -7.38 26.39 18.05
C PHE A 78 -6.68 25.03 17.98
N VAL A 79 -7.10 24.06 18.79
CA VAL A 79 -6.55 22.69 18.80
C VAL A 79 -6.77 22.02 17.44
N GLY A 80 -7.94 22.24 16.83
CA GLY A 80 -8.29 21.72 15.51
C GLY A 80 -7.31 22.17 14.43
N LYS A 81 -6.97 23.47 14.38
CA LYS A 81 -6.00 24.01 13.41
C LYS A 81 -4.62 23.38 13.57
N ILE A 82 -4.11 23.24 14.81
CA ILE A 82 -2.81 22.61 15.06
C ILE A 82 -2.84 21.14 14.64
N LYS A 83 -3.93 20.44 14.95
CA LYS A 83 -4.13 19.04 14.56
C LYS A 83 -4.15 18.86 13.04
N GLU A 84 -4.85 19.72 12.31
CA GLU A 84 -4.89 19.68 10.83
C GLU A 84 -3.49 19.86 10.22
N ILE A 85 -2.72 20.85 10.67
CA ILE A 85 -1.35 21.07 10.20
C ILE A 85 -0.47 19.86 10.51
N TYR A 86 -0.61 19.29 11.70
CA TYR A 86 0.16 18.15 12.17
C TYR A 86 -0.15 16.87 11.36
N GLU A 87 -1.42 16.55 11.15
CA GLU A 87 -1.84 15.43 10.31
C GLU A 87 -1.42 15.63 8.84
N ALA A 88 -1.55 16.84 8.31
CA ALA A 88 -1.17 17.13 6.92
C ALA A 88 0.34 16.91 6.71
N LEU A 89 1.17 17.37 7.64
CA LEU A 89 2.62 17.16 7.57
C LEU A 89 2.99 15.68 7.65
N ILE A 90 2.42 14.93 8.59
CA ILE A 90 2.68 13.49 8.72
C ILE A 90 2.31 12.76 7.42
N ASN A 91 1.13 13.04 6.86
CA ASN A 91 0.69 12.42 5.61
C ASN A 91 1.57 12.81 4.42
N ASP A 92 2.01 14.08 4.31
CA ASP A 92 2.90 14.52 3.23
C ASP A 92 4.27 13.83 3.31
N ILE A 93 4.82 13.65 4.52
CA ILE A 93 6.06 12.91 4.74
C ILE A 93 5.91 11.44 4.33
N ILE A 94 4.82 10.79 4.74
CA ILE A 94 4.55 9.39 4.35
C ILE A 94 4.47 9.28 2.83
N ASP A 95 3.70 10.15 2.18
CA ASP A 95 3.48 10.07 0.74
C ASP A 95 4.75 10.34 -0.07
N LYS A 96 5.62 11.24 0.38
CA LYS A 96 6.86 11.58 -0.34
C LYS A 96 8.05 10.69 0.03
N CYS A 97 8.12 10.23 1.27
CA CYS A 97 9.30 9.53 1.82
C CYS A 97 9.08 8.03 1.98
N SER A 98 8.02 7.46 1.41
CA SER A 98 7.79 6.02 1.43
C SER A 98 7.17 5.50 0.15
N ASP A 99 7.51 4.25 -0.17
CA ASP A 99 6.93 3.51 -1.28
C ASP A 99 5.84 2.56 -0.75
N VAL A 100 4.87 2.21 -1.59
CA VAL A 100 3.80 1.29 -1.19
C VAL A 100 4.37 -0.13 -1.02
N ASP A 101 4.12 -0.75 0.13
CA ASP A 101 4.63 -2.08 0.50
C ASP A 101 3.51 -2.92 1.13
N VAL A 102 2.53 -3.24 0.29
CA VAL A 102 1.28 -3.91 0.67
C VAL A 102 1.45 -5.43 0.69
N PHE A 103 2.12 -5.97 -0.32
CA PHE A 103 2.14 -7.39 -0.61
C PHE A 103 3.34 -8.05 0.06
N LYS A 104 3.07 -8.98 0.98
CA LYS A 104 4.06 -9.54 1.90
C LYS A 104 4.24 -11.04 1.73
N SER A 105 3.32 -11.73 1.05
CA SER A 105 3.47 -13.17 0.85
C SER A 105 4.65 -13.49 -0.07
N LYS A 106 5.35 -14.59 0.21
CA LYS A 106 6.48 -15.06 -0.61
C LYS A 106 6.04 -15.32 -2.06
N GLN A 107 4.82 -15.83 -2.24
CA GLN A 107 4.26 -16.13 -3.55
C GLN A 107 4.04 -14.85 -4.37
N THR A 108 3.42 -13.82 -3.78
CA THR A 108 3.22 -12.54 -4.48
C THR A 108 4.53 -11.85 -4.80
N ILE A 109 5.52 -11.88 -3.90
CA ILE A 109 6.86 -11.33 -4.18
C ILE A 109 7.50 -12.05 -5.38
N ALA A 110 7.41 -13.39 -5.43
CA ALA A 110 7.93 -14.16 -6.56
C ALA A 110 7.21 -13.84 -7.87
N ILE A 111 5.90 -13.57 -7.83
CA ILE A 111 5.10 -13.14 -8.98
C ILE A 111 5.50 -11.74 -9.46
N ILE A 112 5.64 -10.78 -8.53
CA ILE A 112 6.08 -9.41 -8.85
C ILE A 112 7.45 -9.44 -9.53
N ASN A 113 8.39 -10.22 -8.98
CA ASN A 113 9.73 -10.37 -9.55
C ASN A 113 9.69 -11.01 -10.95
N TYR A 114 8.85 -12.03 -11.16
CA TYR A 114 8.67 -12.65 -12.47
C TYR A 114 8.17 -11.66 -13.51
N VAL A 115 7.11 -10.90 -13.19
CA VAL A 115 6.53 -9.89 -14.09
C VAL A 115 7.55 -8.80 -14.41
N LYS A 116 8.29 -8.31 -13.40
CA LYS A 116 9.34 -7.31 -13.60
C LYS A 116 10.46 -7.86 -14.49
N ALA A 117 10.94 -9.06 -14.24
CA ALA A 117 12.03 -9.66 -15.02
C ALA A 117 11.64 -9.94 -16.48
N LYS A 118 10.42 -10.43 -16.73
CA LYS A 118 9.97 -10.85 -18.07
C LYS A 118 9.40 -9.72 -18.91
N TYR A 119 8.65 -8.81 -18.30
CA TYR A 119 7.87 -7.78 -19.01
C TYR A 119 8.31 -6.35 -18.70
N ASP A 120 9.27 -6.16 -17.78
CA ASP A 120 9.69 -4.85 -17.26
C ASP A 120 8.49 -3.98 -16.81
N ASN A 121 7.54 -4.59 -16.10
CA ASN A 121 6.36 -3.90 -15.60
C ASN A 121 6.35 -3.89 -14.07
N ASP A 122 6.24 -2.69 -13.51
CA ASP A 122 6.02 -2.48 -12.08
C ASP A 122 4.52 -2.44 -11.77
N LEU A 123 4.17 -2.67 -10.50
CA LEU A 123 2.80 -2.52 -10.02
C LEU A 123 2.39 -1.04 -10.02
N GLU A 124 1.18 -0.76 -10.50
CA GLU A 124 0.57 0.57 -10.44
C GLU A 124 -0.54 0.63 -9.39
N PHE A 125 -0.41 1.55 -8.43
CA PHE A 125 -1.39 1.77 -7.36
C PHE A 125 -2.31 2.95 -7.72
N LEU A 126 -3.44 2.64 -8.36
CA LEU A 126 -4.30 3.67 -8.96
C LEU A 126 -5.23 4.37 -7.95
N TRP A 127 -5.44 3.80 -6.76
CA TRP A 127 -6.48 4.26 -5.84
C TRP A 127 -5.95 4.60 -4.44
N LYS A 128 -5.99 5.89 -4.07
CA LYS A 128 -5.62 6.34 -2.71
C LYS A 128 -6.49 5.72 -1.61
N ARG A 129 -7.79 5.48 -1.88
CA ARG A 129 -8.73 4.89 -0.91
C ARG A 129 -8.66 3.36 -0.84
N SER A 130 -8.00 2.73 -1.80
CA SER A 130 -7.79 1.29 -1.84
C SER A 130 -6.31 1.02 -2.11
N PRO A 131 -5.41 1.43 -1.19
CA PRO A 131 -3.98 1.36 -1.39
C PRO A 131 -3.48 -0.08 -1.51
N LYS A 132 -4.32 -1.07 -1.15
CA LYS A 132 -4.03 -2.49 -1.21
C LYS A 132 -4.36 -3.16 -2.55
N ASN A 133 -4.69 -2.35 -3.56
CA ASN A 133 -5.00 -2.80 -4.89
C ASN A 133 -3.95 -2.24 -5.85
N ALA A 134 -3.35 -3.11 -6.64
CA ALA A 134 -2.40 -2.73 -7.66
C ALA A 134 -2.69 -3.48 -8.95
N ILE A 135 -2.28 -2.90 -10.07
CA ILE A 135 -2.48 -3.51 -11.40
C ILE A 135 -1.16 -3.60 -12.16
N TRP A 136 -1.12 -4.53 -13.11
CA TRP A 136 -0.20 -4.48 -14.24
C TRP A 136 -0.98 -4.18 -15.51
N ARG A 137 -0.39 -3.35 -16.36
CA ARG A 137 -0.93 -3.02 -17.68
C ARG A 137 0.12 -3.16 -18.75
N ASN A 138 -0.32 -3.56 -19.94
CA ASN A 138 0.54 -3.64 -21.09
C ASN A 138 0.97 -2.23 -21.51
N GLN A 139 2.26 -1.98 -21.64
CA GLN A 139 2.79 -0.65 -21.96
C GLN A 139 2.37 -0.17 -23.37
N ASN A 140 2.11 -1.09 -24.31
CA ASN A 140 1.78 -0.75 -25.69
C ASN A 140 0.37 -0.17 -25.85
N ASN A 141 -0.60 -0.66 -25.06
CA ASN A 141 -2.02 -0.31 -25.23
C ASN A 141 -2.75 0.05 -23.92
N ARG A 142 -2.02 0.08 -22.80
CA ARG A 142 -2.50 0.39 -21.45
C ARG A 142 -3.60 -0.52 -20.92
N LYS A 143 -3.91 -1.63 -21.59
CA LYS A 143 -4.89 -2.62 -21.11
C LYS A 143 -4.31 -3.38 -19.92
N TRP A 144 -5.10 -3.53 -18.87
CA TRP A 144 -4.71 -4.32 -17.71
C TRP A 144 -4.66 -5.79 -18.07
N TYR A 145 -3.66 -6.51 -17.56
CA TYR A 145 -3.56 -7.96 -17.69
C TYR A 145 -3.38 -8.66 -16.34
N GLY A 146 -3.14 -7.91 -15.27
CA GLY A 146 -3.16 -8.48 -13.94
C GLY A 146 -3.59 -7.45 -12.91
N ALA A 147 -4.21 -7.91 -11.83
CA ALA A 147 -4.44 -7.10 -10.65
C ALA A 147 -4.12 -7.92 -9.41
N VAL A 148 -3.43 -7.31 -8.46
CA VAL A 148 -3.13 -7.91 -7.15
C VAL A 148 -3.91 -7.12 -6.10
N LEU A 149 -4.67 -7.82 -5.27
CA LEU A 149 -5.54 -7.21 -4.26
C LEU A 149 -5.40 -7.94 -2.92
N VAL A 150 -5.68 -7.23 -1.82
CA VAL A 150 -5.84 -7.83 -0.49
C VAL A 150 -7.31 -7.78 -0.09
N ILE A 151 -7.94 -8.96 0.03
CA ILE A 151 -9.38 -9.10 0.28
C ILE A 151 -9.66 -10.08 1.40
N SER A 152 -10.85 -10.03 2.00
CA SER A 152 -11.30 -11.07 2.93
C SER A 152 -11.85 -12.28 2.15
N LYS A 153 -11.60 -13.50 2.64
CA LYS A 153 -12.00 -14.77 1.97
C LYS A 153 -13.52 -14.88 1.72
N ASP A 154 -14.36 -14.28 2.57
CA ASP A 154 -15.82 -14.17 2.39
C ASP A 154 -16.22 -13.60 1.03
N LYS A 155 -15.40 -12.70 0.47
CA LYS A 155 -15.61 -12.11 -0.86
C LYS A 155 -15.51 -13.11 -2.01
N LEU A 156 -14.88 -14.26 -1.78
CA LEU A 156 -14.81 -15.39 -2.71
C LEU A 156 -15.80 -16.50 -2.33
N LYS A 157 -16.80 -16.21 -1.47
CA LYS A 157 -17.78 -17.18 -0.96
C LYS A 157 -17.17 -18.30 -0.12
N ILE A 158 -16.03 -18.04 0.52
CA ILE A 158 -15.40 -18.93 1.49
C ILE A 158 -15.78 -18.44 2.89
N GLU A 159 -16.27 -19.31 3.77
CA GLU A 159 -16.68 -18.94 5.14
C GLU A 159 -15.48 -18.63 6.05
N SER A 160 -14.79 -17.52 5.78
CA SER A 160 -13.67 -17.01 6.56
C SER A 160 -13.49 -15.50 6.35
N ASN A 161 -13.18 -14.78 7.43
CA ASN A 161 -12.85 -13.35 7.38
C ASN A 161 -11.33 -13.10 7.29
N GLU A 162 -10.55 -14.15 7.01
CA GLU A 162 -9.11 -14.06 6.83
C GLU A 162 -8.78 -13.19 5.61
N MET A 163 -7.84 -12.26 5.77
CA MET A 163 -7.35 -11.44 4.68
C MET A 163 -6.32 -12.24 3.86
N VAL A 164 -6.52 -12.27 2.53
CA VAL A 164 -5.65 -12.95 1.58
C VAL A 164 -5.24 -12.02 0.45
N GLU A 165 -4.06 -12.28 -0.10
CA GLU A 165 -3.61 -11.73 -1.37
C GLU A 165 -4.22 -12.56 -2.51
N ILE A 166 -4.77 -11.89 -3.51
CA ILE A 166 -5.31 -12.52 -4.70
C ILE A 166 -4.67 -11.94 -5.97
N LEU A 167 -4.71 -12.74 -7.03
CA LEU A 167 -4.30 -12.35 -8.37
C LEU A 167 -5.45 -12.54 -9.35
N ASP A 168 -5.91 -11.44 -9.94
CA ASP A 168 -6.83 -11.46 -11.07
C ASP A 168 -6.06 -11.45 -12.39
N LEU A 169 -6.45 -12.33 -13.32
CA LEU A 169 -5.84 -12.46 -14.65
C LEU A 169 -6.92 -12.62 -15.71
N ARG A 170 -6.64 -12.16 -16.93
CA ARG A 170 -7.48 -12.44 -18.09
C ARG A 170 -7.43 -13.91 -18.44
N TYR A 171 -8.53 -14.41 -18.98
CA TYR A 171 -8.62 -15.75 -19.54
C TYR A 171 -9.55 -15.77 -20.77
N GLN A 172 -9.42 -16.81 -21.59
CA GLN A 172 -10.21 -17.02 -22.79
C GLN A 172 -11.69 -17.20 -22.42
N LYS A 173 -12.57 -16.39 -23.03
CA LYS A 173 -14.02 -16.43 -22.78
C LYS A 173 -14.65 -17.82 -22.97
N ASN A 174 -14.17 -18.56 -23.97
CA ASN A 174 -14.73 -19.86 -24.32
C ASN A 174 -14.25 -20.97 -23.38
N ASP A 175 -13.11 -20.79 -22.72
CA ASP A 175 -12.46 -21.85 -21.93
C ASP A 175 -12.54 -21.60 -20.42
N ILE A 176 -12.92 -20.39 -19.99
CA ILE A 176 -12.90 -19.97 -18.59
C ILE A 176 -13.75 -20.87 -17.68
N LYS A 177 -14.87 -21.40 -18.18
CA LYS A 177 -15.74 -22.29 -17.41
C LYS A 177 -15.08 -23.64 -17.10
N ASN A 178 -14.08 -24.05 -17.88
CA ASN A 178 -13.41 -25.34 -17.72
C ASN A 178 -12.34 -25.33 -16.61
N ILE A 179 -11.85 -24.13 -16.26
CA ILE A 179 -10.75 -23.95 -15.30
C ILE A 179 -11.24 -23.49 -13.92
N ILE A 180 -12.42 -22.87 -13.82
CA ILE A 180 -12.98 -22.45 -12.52
C ILE A 180 -13.42 -23.68 -11.72
N ASP A 181 -12.74 -23.92 -10.59
CA ASP A 181 -13.05 -25.00 -9.64
C ASP A 181 -13.62 -24.48 -8.29
N ASN A 182 -13.65 -23.16 -8.09
CA ASN A 182 -14.02 -22.50 -6.83
C ASN A 182 -13.21 -22.98 -5.61
N TYR A 183 -11.97 -23.41 -5.85
CA TYR A 183 -11.04 -23.85 -4.82
C TYR A 183 -9.63 -23.31 -5.03
N LYS A 184 -9.06 -23.53 -6.22
CA LYS A 184 -7.81 -22.92 -6.69
C LYS A 184 -8.08 -21.69 -7.53
N ILE A 185 -9.08 -21.78 -8.42
CA ILE A 185 -9.40 -20.77 -9.42
C ILE A 185 -10.88 -20.39 -9.30
N PHE A 186 -11.10 -19.10 -9.10
CA PHE A 186 -12.40 -18.48 -8.89
C PHE A 186 -12.78 -17.60 -10.09
N PRO A 187 -14.07 -17.25 -10.27
CA PRO A 187 -14.47 -16.20 -11.20
C PRO A 187 -13.85 -14.85 -10.80
N GLY A 188 -13.50 -14.02 -11.79
CA GLY A 188 -12.87 -12.72 -11.60
C GLY A 188 -13.51 -11.84 -10.52
N TYR A 189 -12.69 -11.30 -9.62
CA TYR A 189 -13.09 -10.45 -8.51
C TYR A 189 -13.05 -8.97 -8.91
N HIS A 190 -14.14 -8.22 -8.76
CA HIS A 190 -14.35 -6.87 -9.34
C HIS A 190 -14.17 -6.75 -10.88
N MET A 191 -13.68 -7.79 -11.55
CA MET A 191 -13.51 -7.87 -12.99
C MET A 191 -14.68 -8.58 -13.66
N ASN A 192 -14.69 -8.58 -15.00
CA ASN A 192 -15.70 -9.29 -15.77
C ASN A 192 -15.45 -10.82 -15.67
N LYS A 193 -16.41 -11.53 -15.07
CA LYS A 193 -16.34 -12.97 -14.78
C LYS A 193 -16.33 -13.87 -16.02
N ASP A 194 -16.64 -13.33 -17.20
CA ASP A 194 -16.59 -14.08 -18.46
C ASP A 194 -15.17 -14.13 -19.04
N ASN A 195 -14.25 -13.28 -18.59
CA ASN A 195 -12.90 -13.20 -19.16
C ASN A 195 -11.81 -12.88 -18.14
N TRP A 196 -12.11 -12.96 -16.85
CA TRP A 196 -11.13 -12.85 -15.78
C TRP A 196 -11.34 -13.97 -14.76
N ILE A 197 -10.22 -14.50 -14.29
CA ILE A 197 -10.13 -15.48 -13.20
C ILE A 197 -9.43 -14.85 -12.00
N THR A 198 -9.67 -15.39 -10.82
CA THR A 198 -9.02 -15.01 -9.56
C THR A 198 -8.33 -16.21 -8.96
N ILE A 199 -7.09 -16.02 -8.49
CA ILE A 199 -6.29 -17.02 -7.79
C ILE A 199 -6.00 -16.50 -6.39
N ILE A 200 -6.17 -17.34 -5.36
CA ILE A 200 -5.71 -17.01 -4.00
C ILE A 200 -4.21 -17.34 -3.92
N LEU A 201 -3.40 -16.36 -3.48
CA LEU A 201 -1.95 -16.49 -3.37
C LEU A 201 -1.54 -17.08 -2.01
N ASP A 202 -2.00 -18.30 -1.75
CA ASP A 202 -1.74 -19.06 -0.51
C ASP A 202 -0.96 -20.37 -0.73
N GLY A 203 -0.37 -20.54 -1.92
CA GLY A 203 0.44 -21.70 -2.27
C GLY A 203 -0.33 -22.92 -2.80
N ARG A 204 -1.67 -22.87 -2.91
CA ARG A 204 -2.45 -23.98 -3.51
C ARG A 204 -2.25 -24.15 -5.02
N VAL A 205 -1.89 -23.07 -5.70
CA VAL A 205 -1.51 -23.07 -7.12
C VAL A 205 0.00 -22.86 -7.18
N GLU A 206 0.71 -23.73 -7.87
CA GLU A 206 2.16 -23.68 -7.97
C GLU A 206 2.62 -22.46 -8.77
N LEU A 207 3.79 -21.92 -8.44
CA LEU A 207 4.31 -20.71 -9.09
C LEU A 207 4.42 -20.85 -10.61
N GLU A 208 4.85 -22.01 -11.10
CA GLU A 208 4.98 -22.29 -12.54
C GLU A 208 3.63 -22.19 -13.26
N GLU A 209 2.56 -22.70 -12.65
CA GLU A 209 1.21 -22.60 -13.19
C GLU A 209 0.73 -21.14 -13.20
N ILE A 210 1.00 -20.39 -12.13
CA ILE A 210 0.68 -18.96 -12.07
C ILE A 210 1.43 -18.17 -13.16
N TYR A 211 2.71 -18.47 -13.39
CA TYR A 211 3.50 -17.81 -14.42
C TYR A 211 2.94 -18.05 -15.83
N GLN A 212 2.48 -19.27 -16.12
CA GLN A 212 1.81 -19.59 -17.37
C GLN A 212 0.48 -18.84 -17.52
N LEU A 213 -0.30 -18.72 -16.44
CA LEU A 213 -1.55 -17.94 -16.46
C LEU A 213 -1.30 -16.44 -16.66
N ILE A 214 -0.23 -15.89 -16.06
CA ILE A 214 0.21 -14.50 -16.26
C ILE A 214 0.59 -14.28 -17.72
N ASP A 215 1.40 -15.18 -18.30
CA ASP A 215 1.82 -15.10 -19.69
C ASP A 215 0.61 -15.12 -20.63
N ASN A 216 -0.31 -16.05 -20.40
CA ASN A 216 -1.56 -16.14 -21.15
C ASN A 216 -2.34 -14.82 -21.07
N SER A 217 -2.52 -14.29 -19.86
CA SER A 217 -3.22 -13.02 -19.65
C SER A 217 -2.54 -11.84 -20.34
N TYR A 218 -1.20 -11.79 -20.31
CA TYR A 218 -0.42 -10.78 -21.01
C TYR A 218 -0.65 -10.87 -22.52
N GLN A 219 -0.61 -12.07 -23.12
CA GLN A 219 -0.90 -12.26 -24.55
C GLN A 219 -2.34 -11.83 -24.90
N LEU A 220 -3.31 -12.21 -24.08
CA LEU A 220 -4.71 -11.78 -24.23
C LEU A 220 -4.87 -10.25 -24.18
N SER A 221 -3.99 -9.55 -23.46
CA SER A 221 -4.01 -8.09 -23.39
C SER A 221 -3.45 -7.41 -24.63
N LEU A 222 -2.63 -8.07 -25.45
CA LEU A 222 -2.07 -7.52 -26.68
C LEU A 222 -3.12 -7.45 -27.81
N HIS A 223 -4.10 -8.36 -27.81
CA HIS A 223 -5.15 -8.39 -28.83
C HIS A 223 -6.10 -7.19 -28.72
N LYS A 224 -6.65 -6.76 -29.85
CA LYS A 224 -7.58 -5.62 -29.96
C LYS A 224 -8.91 -5.89 -29.24
#